data_AF-A0A243W7A9-F1
#
_entry.id   AF-A0A243W7A9-F1
#
_cell.length_a   1.000
_cell.length_b   1.000
_cell.length_c   1.000
_cell.angle_alpha   90.00
_cell.angle_beta   90.00
_cell.angle_gamma   90.00
#
_symmetry.space_group_name_H-M   'P 1'
#
loop_
_entity.id
_entity.type
_entity.pdbx_description
1 polymer ?
#
loop_
_entity_poly.entity_id
_entity_poly.type
_entity_poly.pdbx_seq_one_letter_code
_entity_poly.pdbx_strand_id
1 'polypeptide(L)'
;MEKSIAPASAPTLAPTFRVQTLAVHLGLALLRVHLSELLRDAVFAEDERLRANDAIYQMEDTKRLQVWQRNVGRVLSERQLAHAIAQREQRGRTSDYAAELVAACEEQAFTAETGLSYAELLRL
;
A
#
# COMPACT_ATOMS: atom_id res chain seq x y z
N MET A 1 4.25 -39.39 69.09
CA MET A 1 3.55 -38.23 68.50
C MET A 1 4.32 -37.80 67.27
N GLU A 2 3.99 -38.40 66.12
CA GLU A 2 4.68 -38.15 64.85
C GLU A 2 4.08 -36.90 64.19
N LYS A 3 4.95 -35.96 63.81
CA LYS A 3 4.59 -34.77 63.04
C LYS A 3 4.34 -35.19 61.59
N SER A 4 3.07 -35.27 61.19
CA SER A 4 2.68 -35.40 59.79
C SER A 4 2.75 -34.02 59.13
N ILE A 5 3.80 -33.80 58.31
CA ILE A 5 3.92 -32.61 57.47
C ILE A 5 3.16 -32.91 56.18
N ALA A 6 2.00 -32.27 56.01
CA ALA A 6 1.25 -32.31 54.76
C ALA A 6 2.15 -31.84 53.61
N PRO A 7 2.17 -32.52 52.45
CA PRO A 7 2.92 -32.04 51.30
C PRO A 7 2.29 -30.74 50.82
N ALA A 8 3.09 -29.67 50.80
CA ALA A 8 2.70 -28.41 50.19
C ALA A 8 2.39 -28.65 48.71
N SER A 9 1.12 -28.56 48.34
CA SER A 9 0.68 -28.56 46.95
C SER A 9 1.34 -27.39 46.23
N ALA A 10 2.31 -27.69 45.35
CA ALA A 10 2.87 -26.70 44.44
C ALA A 10 1.73 -26.12 43.59
N PRO A 11 1.69 -24.80 43.35
CA PRO A 11 0.70 -24.23 42.46
C PRO A 11 1.03 -24.66 41.03
N THR A 12 0.34 -25.70 40.55
CA THR A 12 0.32 -26.09 39.14
C THR A 12 -0.44 -25.00 38.37
N LEU A 13 0.21 -23.86 38.12
CA LEU A 13 -0.32 -22.82 37.24
C LEU A 13 -0.39 -23.41 35.83
N ALA A 14 -1.63 -23.72 35.47
CA ALA A 14 -2.06 -24.63 34.45
C ALA A 14 -1.49 -24.35 33.05
N PRO A 15 -1.29 -25.39 32.22
CA PRO A 15 -0.86 -25.29 30.81
C PRO A 15 -1.68 -24.29 29.98
N THR A 16 -2.90 -23.97 30.38
CA THR A 16 -3.77 -22.94 29.79
C THR A 16 -3.13 -21.54 29.77
N PHE A 17 -2.39 -21.15 30.82
CA PHE A 17 -1.70 -19.86 30.86
C PHE A 17 -0.60 -19.79 29.80
N ARG A 18 0.15 -20.89 29.62
CA ARG A 18 1.24 -20.99 28.63
C ARG A 18 0.71 -20.94 27.19
N VAL A 19 -0.42 -21.60 26.92
CA VAL A 19 -1.06 -21.60 25.58
C VAL A 19 -1.55 -20.19 25.21
N GLN A 20 -2.15 -19.46 26.15
CA GLN A 20 -2.59 -18.08 25.90
C GLN A 20 -1.43 -17.14 25.60
N THR A 21 -0.32 -17.24 26.36
CA THR A 21 0.89 -16.46 26.08
C THR A 21 1.44 -16.75 24.69
N LEU A 22 1.57 -18.03 24.31
CA LEU A 22 2.04 -18.42 22.98
C LEU A 22 1.14 -17.90 21.85
N ALA A 23 -0.18 -17.98 22.03
CA ALA A 23 -1.14 -17.48 21.04
C ALA A 23 -1.02 -15.96 20.82
N VAL A 24 -0.80 -15.19 21.89
CA VAL A 24 -0.58 -13.73 21.79
C VAL A 24 0.73 -13.42 21.05
N HIS A 25 1.82 -14.13 21.36
CA HIS A 25 3.10 -13.92 20.67
C HIS A 25 3.01 -14.29 19.18
N LEU A 26 2.33 -15.38 18.85
CA LEU A 26 2.09 -15.77 17.47
C LEU A 26 1.25 -14.72 16.73
N GLY A 27 0.18 -14.21 17.37
CA GLY A 27 -0.67 -13.16 16.80
C GLY A 27 0.11 -11.86 16.53
N LEU A 28 0.97 -11.45 17.46
CA LEU A 28 1.88 -10.31 17.26
C LEU A 28 2.81 -10.54 16.08
N ALA A 29 3.46 -11.71 16.00
CA ALA A 29 4.39 -12.03 14.92
C ALA A 29 3.70 -11.99 13.55
N LEU A 30 2.52 -12.61 13.43
CA LEU A 30 1.76 -12.63 12.18
C LEU A 30 1.32 -11.22 11.75
N LEU A 31 0.86 -10.37 12.69
CA LEU A 31 0.50 -8.99 12.40
C LEU A 31 1.70 -8.16 11.91
N ARG A 32 2.87 -8.35 12.53
CA ARG A 32 4.10 -7.66 12.12
C ARG A 32 4.52 -8.08 10.71
N VAL A 33 4.49 -9.38 10.40
CA VAL A 33 4.81 -9.90 9.06
C VAL A 33 3.87 -9.29 8.01
N HIS A 34 2.56 -9.36 8.26
CA HIS A 34 1.57 -8.81 7.34
C HIS A 34 1.75 -7.29 7.10
N LEU A 35 2.02 -6.54 8.16
CA LEU A 35 2.32 -5.11 8.06
C LEU A 35 3.59 -4.83 7.24
N SER A 36 4.66 -5.60 7.47
CA SER A 36 5.89 -5.47 6.70
C SER A 36 5.68 -5.82 5.22
N GLU A 37 4.79 -6.76 4.88
CA GLU A 37 4.43 -7.05 3.49
C GLU A 37 3.67 -5.88 2.84
N LEU A 38 2.68 -5.29 3.53
CA LEU A 38 1.97 -4.11 3.03
C LEU A 38 2.92 -2.93 2.79
N LEU A 39 3.89 -2.74 3.68
CA LEU A 39 4.89 -1.68 3.55
C LEU A 39 5.85 -1.91 2.38
N ARG A 40 6.08 -3.15 1.92
CA ARG A 40 6.97 -3.42 0.77
C ARG A 40 6.44 -2.95 -0.57
N ASP A 41 5.17 -2.56 -0.66
CA ASP A 41 4.60 -2.00 -1.89
C ASP A 41 5.39 -0.75 -2.33
N ALA A 42 5.53 -0.57 -3.66
CA ALA A 42 6.28 0.52 -4.27
C ALA A 42 5.69 1.90 -3.97
N VAL A 43 4.46 1.98 -3.46
CA VAL A 43 3.83 3.25 -3.01
C VAL A 43 4.42 3.83 -1.72
N PHE A 44 5.22 3.06 -0.97
CA PHE A 44 5.96 3.54 0.20
C PHE A 44 7.43 3.74 -0.13
N ALA A 45 7.97 4.90 0.25
CA ALA A 45 9.39 5.20 0.10
C ALA A 45 10.22 4.37 1.08
N GLU A 46 11.49 4.12 0.76
CA GLU A 46 12.34 3.23 1.56
C GLU A 46 12.53 3.71 3.00
N ASP A 47 12.72 5.00 3.20
CA ASP A 47 12.86 5.61 4.52
C ASP A 47 11.56 5.52 5.35
N GLU A 48 10.39 5.62 4.71
CA GLU A 48 9.09 5.41 5.34
C GLU A 48 8.94 3.95 5.80
N ARG A 49 9.33 3.01 4.95
CA ARG A 49 9.30 1.57 5.27
C ARG A 49 10.19 1.23 6.45
N LEU A 50 11.43 1.76 6.47
CA LEU A 50 12.37 1.52 7.55
C LEU A 50 11.83 2.07 8.88
N ARG A 51 11.40 3.32 8.91
CA ARG A 51 10.82 3.95 10.11
C ARG A 51 9.56 3.23 10.61
N ALA A 52 8.68 2.82 9.69
CA ALA A 52 7.46 2.10 10.04
C ALA A 52 7.77 0.70 10.57
N ASN A 53 8.69 -0.05 9.93
CA ASN A 53 9.11 -1.36 10.42
C ASN A 53 9.71 -1.27 11.82
N ASP A 54 10.61 -0.32 12.08
CA ASP A 54 11.20 -0.13 13.42
C ASP A 54 10.11 0.11 14.48
N ALA A 55 9.13 0.98 14.18
CA ALA A 55 8.02 1.25 15.09
C ALA A 55 7.12 0.02 15.32
N ILE A 56 6.90 -0.80 14.29
CA ILE A 56 6.09 -2.03 14.35
C ILE A 56 6.78 -3.12 15.19
N TYR A 57 8.10 -3.30 15.03
CA TYR A 57 8.86 -4.30 15.77
C TYR A 57 9.01 -3.97 17.25
N GLN A 58 9.08 -2.69 17.61
CA GLN A 58 9.10 -2.22 19.00
C GLN A 58 7.74 -2.35 19.71
N MET A 59 6.66 -2.64 18.98
CA MET A 59 5.30 -2.60 19.52
C MET A 59 4.86 -3.95 20.09
N GLU A 60 4.61 -4.02 21.39
CA GLU A 60 4.23 -5.26 22.10
C GLU A 60 2.70 -5.46 22.22
N ASP A 61 1.90 -4.46 21.84
CA ASP A 61 0.44 -4.50 21.95
C ASP A 61 -0.23 -4.81 20.61
N THR A 62 -0.97 -5.93 20.58
CA THR A 62 -1.75 -6.38 19.42
C THR A 62 -2.80 -5.37 18.98
N LYS A 63 -3.45 -4.66 19.90
CA LYS A 63 -4.48 -3.66 19.58
C LYS A 63 -3.89 -2.48 18.84
N ARG A 64 -2.71 -2.01 19.27
CA ARG A 64 -2.01 -0.93 18.59
C ARG A 64 -1.53 -1.37 17.20
N LEU A 65 -1.05 -2.60 17.04
CA LEU A 65 -0.71 -3.14 15.73
C LEU A 65 -1.92 -3.26 14.78
N GLN A 66 -3.11 -3.57 15.29
CA GLN A 66 -4.35 -3.56 14.48
C GLN A 66 -4.72 -2.14 14.00
N VAL A 67 -4.51 -1.12 14.85
CA VAL A 67 -4.69 0.28 14.44
C VAL A 67 -3.69 0.65 13.34
N TRP A 68 -2.44 0.22 13.48
CA TRP A 68 -1.42 0.36 12.45
C TRP A 68 -1.84 -0.31 11.14
N GLN A 69 -2.34 -1.54 11.19
CA GLN A 69 -2.81 -2.26 10.00
C GLN A 69 -3.89 -1.48 9.25
N ARG A 70 -4.89 -0.98 9.97
CA ARG A 70 -5.96 -0.17 9.36
C ARG A 70 -5.41 1.11 8.73
N ASN A 71 -4.49 1.79 9.41
CA ASN A 71 -3.94 3.06 8.93
C ASN A 71 -3.02 2.86 7.73
N VAL A 72 -2.15 1.86 7.76
CA VAL A 72 -1.26 1.50 6.64
C VAL A 72 -2.11 1.09 5.42
N GLY A 73 -3.15 0.28 5.62
CA GLY A 73 -4.08 -0.08 4.54
C GLY A 73 -4.79 1.13 3.94
N ARG A 74 -5.24 2.08 4.77
CA ARG A 74 -5.85 3.33 4.28
C ARG A 74 -4.88 4.15 3.43
N VAL A 75 -3.65 4.36 3.91
CA VAL A 75 -2.62 5.13 3.19
C VAL A 75 -2.25 4.44 1.87
N LEU A 76 -2.11 3.12 1.87
CA LEU A 76 -1.88 2.32 0.67
C LEU A 76 -2.96 2.60 -0.37
N SER A 77 -4.25 2.48 -0.01
CA SER A 77 -5.36 2.71 -0.93
C SER A 77 -5.41 4.15 -1.44
N GLU A 78 -5.20 5.15 -0.58
CA GLU A 78 -5.18 6.57 -0.97
C GLU A 78 -4.05 6.86 -1.97
N ARG A 79 -2.85 6.30 -1.75
CA ARG A 79 -1.69 6.50 -2.64
C ARG A 79 -1.85 5.74 -3.95
N GLN A 80 -2.37 4.51 -3.94
CA GLN A 80 -2.68 3.76 -5.15
C GLN A 80 -3.73 4.50 -6.01
N LEU A 81 -4.76 5.07 -5.37
CA LEU A 81 -5.75 5.89 -6.07
C LEU A 81 -5.12 7.14 -6.69
N ALA A 82 -4.29 7.87 -5.93
CA ALA A 82 -3.60 9.05 -6.43
C ALA A 82 -2.69 8.71 -7.63
N HIS A 83 -1.99 7.56 -7.57
CA HIS A 83 -1.15 7.10 -8.68
C HIS A 83 -1.99 6.75 -9.92
N ALA A 84 -3.13 6.07 -9.75
CA ALA A 84 -4.03 5.74 -10.85
C ALA A 84 -4.62 7.01 -11.50
N ILE A 85 -4.99 8.02 -10.70
CA ILE A 85 -5.46 9.32 -11.21
C ILE A 85 -4.34 10.02 -12.00
N ALA A 86 -3.12 10.09 -11.46
CA ALA A 86 -1.98 10.70 -12.15
C ALA A 86 -1.70 10.02 -13.50
N GLN A 87 -1.72 8.68 -13.55
CA GLN A 87 -1.57 7.93 -14.80
C GLN A 87 -2.70 8.23 -15.80
N ARG A 88 -3.95 8.36 -15.32
CA ARG A 88 -5.08 8.73 -16.18
C ARG A 88 -4.92 10.14 -16.74
N GLU A 89 -4.53 11.12 -15.93
CA GLU A 89 -4.29 12.48 -16.39
C GLU A 89 -3.16 12.57 -17.41
N GLN A 90 -2.08 11.80 -17.21
CA GLN A 90 -1.01 11.71 -18.18
C GLN A 90 -1.53 11.16 -19.50
N ARG A 91 -2.25 10.03 -19.49
CA ARG A 91 -2.83 9.43 -20.71
C ARG A 91 -3.87 10.32 -21.39
N GLY A 92 -4.71 11.03 -20.64
CA GLY A 92 -5.66 12.00 -21.20
C GLY A 92 -4.93 13.12 -21.95
N ARG A 93 -3.89 13.69 -21.33
CA ARG A 93 -3.02 14.68 -21.98
C ARG A 93 -2.27 14.13 -23.19
N THR A 94 -1.81 12.87 -23.15
CA THR A 94 -1.17 12.24 -24.31
C THR A 94 -2.17 11.93 -25.42
N SER A 95 -3.42 11.60 -25.09
CA SER A 95 -4.49 11.37 -26.07
C SER A 95 -4.88 12.65 -26.79
N ASP A 96 -5.00 13.76 -26.05
CA ASP A 96 -5.32 15.07 -26.63
C ASP A 96 -4.18 15.54 -27.55
N TYR A 97 -2.92 15.40 -27.10
CA TYR A 97 -1.73 15.71 -27.92
C TYR A 97 -1.59 14.79 -29.14
N ALA A 98 -1.92 13.50 -29.02
CA ALA A 98 -1.89 12.56 -30.14
C ALA A 98 -2.97 12.89 -31.18
N ALA A 99 -4.16 13.30 -30.75
CA ALA A 99 -5.22 13.75 -31.65
C ALA A 99 -4.83 15.05 -32.38
N GLU A 100 -4.19 16.00 -31.69
CA GLU A 100 -3.66 17.23 -32.30
C GLU A 100 -2.56 16.94 -33.33
N LEU A 101 -1.64 16.00 -33.04
CA LEU A 101 -0.60 15.57 -33.99
C LEU A 101 -1.16 14.87 -35.22
N VAL A 102 -2.17 14.00 -35.05
CA VAL A 102 -2.82 13.34 -36.18
C VAL A 102 -3.53 14.35 -37.07
N ALA A 103 -4.28 15.29 -36.49
CA ALA A 103 -4.94 16.36 -37.24
C ALA A 103 -3.92 17.24 -38.01
N ALA A 104 -2.79 17.58 -37.39
CA ALA A 104 -1.73 18.35 -38.04
C ALA A 104 -1.03 17.57 -39.17
N CYS A 105 -0.82 16.26 -39.01
CA CYS A 105 -0.27 15.41 -40.06
C CYS A 105 -1.24 15.23 -41.24
N GLU A 106 -2.55 15.10 -40.97
CA GLU A 106 -3.58 15.01 -42.01
C GLU A 106 -3.69 16.33 -42.80
N GLU A 107 -3.60 17.48 -42.13
CA GLU A 107 -3.56 18.79 -42.80
C GLU A 107 -2.32 18.95 -43.68
N GLN A 108 -1.13 18.54 -43.20
CA GLN A 108 0.09 18.55 -44.01
C GLN A 108 0.02 17.62 -45.23
N ALA A 109 -0.53 16.42 -45.07
CA ALA A 109 -0.71 15.47 -46.17
C ALA A 109 -1.67 16.03 -47.21
N PHE A 110 -2.79 16.61 -46.78
CA PHE A 110 -3.76 17.25 -47.67
C PHE A 110 -3.13 18.40 -48.47
N THR A 111 -2.38 19.30 -47.83
CA THR A 111 -1.70 20.39 -48.53
C THR A 111 -0.60 19.89 -49.46
N ALA A 112 0.12 18.83 -49.10
CA ALA A 112 1.11 18.22 -49.99
C ALA A 112 0.48 17.58 -51.24
N GLU A 113 -0.69 16.95 -51.09
CA GLU A 113 -1.40 16.30 -52.21
C GLU A 113 -2.15 17.28 -53.11
N THR A 114 -2.76 18.32 -52.54
CA THR A 114 -3.64 19.24 -53.27
C THR A 114 -2.98 20.57 -53.63
N GLY A 115 -1.87 20.92 -52.98
CA GLY A 115 -1.20 22.22 -53.13
C GLY A 115 -1.96 23.39 -52.47
N LEU A 116 -3.06 23.12 -51.78
CA LEU A 116 -3.91 24.12 -51.14
C LEU A 116 -3.88 23.95 -49.62
N SER A 117 -3.75 25.06 -48.90
CA SER A 117 -3.90 25.13 -47.45
C SER A 117 -5.37 25.21 -47.05
N TYR A 118 -5.69 24.77 -45.83
CA TYR A 118 -7.06 24.84 -45.29
C TYR A 118 -7.61 26.28 -45.27
N ALA A 119 -6.76 27.28 -45.06
CA ALA A 119 -7.12 28.70 -45.10
C ALA A 119 -7.48 29.21 -46.51
N GLU A 120 -6.96 28.57 -47.56
CA GLU A 120 -7.31 28.89 -48.96
C GLU A 120 -8.65 28.27 -49.36
N LEU A 121 -8.96 27.07 -48.85
CA LEU A 121 -10.28 26.44 -49.04
C LEU A 121 -11.43 27.25 -48.42
N LEU A 122 -11.21 27.86 -47.26
CA LEU A 122 -12.23 28.67 -46.57
C LEU A 122 -12.48 30.04 -47.23
N ARG A 123 -11.66 30.44 -48.22
CA ARG A 123 -11.79 31.71 -48.96
C ARG A 123 -12.50 31.55 -50.31
N LEU A 124 -12.81 30.33 -50.73
CA LEU A 124 -13.59 30.01 -51.93
C LEU A 124 -15.10 30.01 -51.62
#